data_AF-A0A6N8HQI0-F1
#
_entry.id   AF-A0A6N8HQI0-F1
#
_cell.length_a   1.000
_cell.length_b   1.000
_cell.length_c   1.000
_cell.angle_alpha   90.00
_cell.angle_beta   90.00
_cell.angle_gamma   90.00
#
_symmetry.space_group_name_H-M   'P 1'
#
loop_
_entity.id
_entity.type
_entity.pdbx_description
1 polymer ?
#
loop_
_entity_poly.entity_id
_entity_poly.type
_entity_poly.pdbx_seq_one_letter_code
_entity_poly.pdbx_strand_id
1 'polypeptide(L)'
;MIGCLMVDHPTVSPLSKCKMLRASFYAEDYEIEVLSQARVMVIVYNADQYDIWQAAGMFEAAGIKTGYGFAQSKGEAIADALKHLENDMHEEIVPQV
;
A
#
# COMPACT_ATOMS: atom_id res chain seq x y z
N MET A 1 -12.12 11.43 3.77
CA MET A 1 -11.36 10.42 4.53
C MET A 1 -9.99 10.28 3.88
N ILE A 2 -8.95 9.94 4.64
CA ILE A 2 -7.60 9.74 4.12
C ILE A 2 -7.36 8.24 3.96
N GLY A 3 -6.94 7.84 2.76
CA GLY A 3 -6.48 6.48 2.46
C GLY A 3 -4.96 6.42 2.43
N CYS A 4 -4.42 5.30 2.89
CA CYS A 4 -3.00 4.97 2.79
C CYS A 4 -2.86 3.63 2.07
N LEU A 5 -1.94 3.55 1.10
CA LEU A 5 -1.53 2.30 0.50
C LEU A 5 0.00 2.22 0.50
N MET A 6 0.53 1.16 1.09
CA MET A 6 1.93 0.78 1.06
C MET A 6 2.11 -0.37 0.09
N VAL A 7 3.14 -0.27 -0.74
CA VAL A 7 3.59 -1.34 -1.63
C VAL A 7 5.01 -1.73 -1.25
N ASP A 8 5.23 -3.03 -1.05
CA ASP A 8 6.51 -3.59 -0.62
C ASP A 8 6.95 -4.72 -1.56
N HIS A 9 8.09 -4.51 -2.22
CA HIS A 9 8.69 -5.52 -3.08
C HIS A 9 10.21 -5.31 -3.18
N PRO A 10 11.04 -6.35 -2.94
CA PRO A 10 12.49 -6.20 -2.80
C PRO A 10 13.22 -5.83 -4.09
N THR A 11 12.73 -6.24 -5.25
CA THR A 11 13.44 -6.06 -6.54
C THR A 11 12.81 -5.04 -7.48
N VAL A 12 11.55 -4.64 -7.24
CA VAL A 12 10.91 -3.61 -8.08
C VAL A 12 11.46 -2.28 -7.61
N SER A 13 12.04 -1.49 -8.50
CA SER A 13 12.63 -0.20 -8.11
C SER A 13 11.60 0.74 -7.46
N PRO A 14 12.01 1.61 -6.50
CA PRO A 14 11.13 2.65 -5.95
C PRO A 14 10.48 3.50 -7.03
N LEU A 15 11.22 3.85 -8.10
CA LEU A 15 10.69 4.63 -9.21
C LEU A 15 9.53 3.91 -9.92
N SER A 16 9.63 2.60 -10.11
CA SER A 16 8.55 1.83 -10.74
C SER A 16 7.32 1.77 -9.83
N LYS A 17 7.52 1.56 -8.52
CA LYS A 17 6.45 1.62 -7.51
C LYS A 17 5.74 2.98 -7.52
N CYS A 18 6.50 4.09 -7.51
CA CYS A 18 5.93 5.42 -7.64
C CYS A 18 5.10 5.59 -8.92
N LYS A 19 5.60 5.12 -10.07
CA LYS A 19 4.85 5.22 -11.34
C LYS A 19 3.56 4.41 -11.33
N MET A 20 3.57 3.21 -10.76
CA MET A 20 2.37 2.39 -10.64
C MET A 20 1.33 3.05 -9.73
N LEU A 21 1.75 3.53 -8.55
CA LEU A 21 0.87 4.26 -7.62
C LEU A 21 0.25 5.51 -8.28
N ARG A 22 1.05 6.30 -9.01
CA ARG A 22 0.54 7.46 -9.75
C ARG A 22 -0.48 7.08 -10.82
N ALA A 23 -0.30 5.94 -11.47
CA ALA A 23 -1.25 5.44 -12.46
C ALA A 23 -2.56 4.97 -11.80
N SER A 24 -2.48 4.30 -10.64
CA SER A 24 -3.65 3.85 -9.88
C SER A 24 -4.52 4.99 -9.38
N PHE A 25 -3.91 6.13 -8.99
CA PHE A 25 -4.62 7.26 -8.37
C PHE A 25 -4.53 8.54 -9.21
N TYR A 26 -4.48 8.42 -10.54
CA TYR A 26 -4.20 9.55 -11.44
C TYR A 26 -5.22 10.70 -11.34
N ALA A 27 -6.45 10.41 -10.90
CA ALA A 27 -7.53 11.38 -10.78
C ALA A 27 -7.65 12.00 -9.38
N GLU A 28 -6.85 11.53 -8.43
CA GLU A 28 -6.96 11.89 -7.01
C GLU A 28 -5.87 12.87 -6.56
N ASP A 29 -6.13 13.56 -5.46
CA ASP A 29 -5.11 14.32 -4.75
C ASP A 29 -4.32 13.37 -3.84
N TYR A 30 -3.00 13.25 -4.07
CA TYR A 30 -2.17 12.33 -3.29
C TYR A 30 -0.74 12.82 -3.02
N GLU A 31 -0.12 12.22 -2.01
CA GLU A 31 1.29 12.33 -1.67
C GLU A 31 1.96 10.96 -1.77
N ILE A 32 3.15 10.89 -2.36
CA ILE A 32 3.96 9.66 -2.40
C ILE A 32 5.22 9.86 -1.57
N GLU A 33 5.52 8.87 -0.73
CA GLU A 33 6.72 8.83 0.10
C GLU A 33 7.49 7.53 -0.14
N VAL A 34 8.79 7.66 -0.42
CA VAL A 34 9.69 6.50 -0.55
C VAL A 34 10.31 6.24 0.82
N LEU A 35 9.87 5.16 1.46
CA LEU A 35 10.34 4.78 2.79
C LEU A 35 11.65 4.00 2.73
N SER A 36 11.81 3.15 1.71
CA SER A 36 13.04 2.38 1.47
C SER A 36 13.16 1.94 0.00
N GLN A 37 14.20 1.16 -0.32
CA GLN A 37 14.31 0.52 -1.63
C GLN A 37 13.15 -0.46 -1.90
N ALA A 38 12.70 -1.16 -0.87
CA ALA A 38 11.64 -2.15 -0.97
C ALA A 38 10.24 -1.54 -0.87
N ARG A 39 10.09 -0.45 -0.09
CA ARG A 39 8.79 0.07 0.32
C ARG A 39 8.52 1.50 -0.14
N VAL A 40 7.36 1.69 -0.78
CA VAL A 40 6.83 3.01 -1.15
C VAL A 40 5.40 3.11 -0.63
N MET A 41 5.02 4.30 -0.18
CA MET A 41 3.69 4.59 0.33
C MET A 41 3.04 5.71 -0.50
N VAL A 42 1.73 5.63 -0.68
CA VAL A 42 0.89 6.73 -1.15
C VAL A 42 -0.17 7.06 -0.10
N ILE A 43 -0.38 8.35 0.11
CA ILE A 43 -1.48 8.90 0.90
C ILE A 43 -2.43 9.56 -0.08
N VAL A 44 -3.66 9.08 -0.13
CA VAL A 44 -4.72 9.60 -1.02
C VAL A 44 -5.71 10.39 -0.18
N TYR A 45 -5.90 11.65 -0.52
CA TYR A 45 -6.84 12.55 0.13
C TYR A 45 -8.23 12.37 -0.46
N ASN A 46 -9.26 12.40 0.39
CA ASN A 46 -10.66 12.14 -0.01
C ASN A 46 -10.90 10.77 -0.67
N ALA A 47 -10.05 9.79 -0.35
CA ALA A 47 -10.10 8.46 -0.94
C ALA A 47 -11.44 7.75 -0.74
N ASP A 48 -11.93 7.09 -1.80
CA ASP A 48 -12.89 6.00 -1.70
C ASP A 48 -12.16 4.73 -1.22
N GLN A 49 -12.76 4.01 -0.27
CA GLN A 49 -12.20 2.74 0.21
C GLN A 49 -12.07 1.72 -0.93
N TYR A 50 -13.02 1.73 -1.85
CA TYR A 50 -13.05 0.80 -2.97
C TYR A 50 -11.82 0.95 -3.86
N ASP A 51 -11.40 2.18 -4.15
CA ASP A 51 -10.26 2.45 -5.03
C ASP A 51 -8.94 1.99 -4.41
N ILE A 52 -8.76 2.21 -3.10
CA ILE A 52 -7.58 1.73 -2.36
C ILE A 52 -7.55 0.20 -2.35
N TRP A 53 -8.67 -0.46 -2.06
CA TRP A 53 -8.74 -1.92 -2.07
C TRP A 53 -8.55 -2.52 -3.45
N GLN A 54 -9.11 -1.90 -4.48
CA GLN A 54 -8.91 -2.35 -5.86
C GLN A 54 -7.42 -2.27 -6.23
N ALA A 55 -6.76 -1.14 -5.93
CA ALA A 55 -5.33 -1.00 -6.16
C ALA A 55 -4.51 -2.03 -5.37
N ALA A 56 -4.83 -2.23 -4.08
CA ALA A 56 -4.19 -3.24 -3.24
C ALA A 56 -4.29 -4.64 -3.87
N GLY A 57 -5.50 -5.07 -4.24
CA GLY A 57 -5.72 -6.36 -4.88
C GLY A 57 -5.00 -6.51 -6.23
N MET A 58 -4.88 -5.43 -7.02
CA MET A 58 -4.10 -5.44 -8.27
C MET A 58 -2.61 -5.65 -8.03
N PHE A 59 -2.05 -5.00 -7.01
CA PHE A 59 -0.64 -5.19 -6.64
C PHE A 59 -0.38 -6.59 -6.08
N GLU A 60 -1.26 -7.10 -5.22
CA GLU A 60 -1.16 -8.45 -4.66
C GLU A 60 -1.27 -9.53 -5.74
N ALA A 61 -2.19 -9.37 -6.69
CA ALA A 61 -2.29 -10.25 -7.85
C ALA A 61 -1.02 -10.23 -8.73
N ALA A 62 -0.25 -9.15 -8.68
CA ALA A 62 1.05 -9.01 -9.34
C ALA A 62 2.24 -9.48 -8.47
N GLY A 63 1.99 -10.05 -7.29
CA GLY A 63 3.02 -10.53 -6.36
C GLY A 63 3.72 -9.41 -5.57
N ILE A 64 3.15 -8.21 -5.51
CA ILE A 64 3.65 -7.09 -4.70
C ILE A 64 2.86 -7.08 -3.39
N LYS A 65 3.57 -7.16 -2.27
CA LYS A 65 2.94 -7.12 -0.95
C LYS A 65 2.34 -5.75 -0.69
N THR A 66 1.15 -5.68 -0.11
CA THR A 66 0.52 -4.41 0.23
C THR A 66 0.10 -4.30 1.68
N GLY A 67 -0.05 -3.06 2.14
CA GLY A 67 -0.73 -2.73 3.38
C GLY A 67 -1.55 -1.47 3.14
N TYR A 68 -2.79 -1.46 3.60
CA TYR A 68 -3.70 -0.35 3.36
C TYR A 68 -4.36 0.10 4.66
N GLY A 69 -4.76 1.36 4.73
CA GLY A 69 -5.39 1.89 5.93
C GLY A 69 -6.25 3.12 5.67
N PHE A 70 -7.23 3.34 6.53
CA PHE A 70 -8.22 4.40 6.36
C PHE A 70 -8.46 5.15 7.67
N ALA A 71 -8.37 6.48 7.63
CA ALA A 71 -8.62 7.29 8.83
C ALA A 71 -9.02 8.73 8.50
N GLN A 72 -9.30 9.51 9.55
CA GLN A 72 -9.51 10.97 9.43
C GLN A 72 -8.19 11.76 9.45
N SER A 73 -7.10 11.13 9.92
CA SER A 73 -5.76 11.74 9.95
C SER A 73 -4.73 10.88 9.21
N LYS A 74 -3.71 11.55 8.64
CA LYS A 74 -2.61 10.88 7.92
C LYS A 74 -1.87 9.86 8.83
N GLY A 75 -1.57 10.25 10.07
CA GLY A 75 -0.83 9.38 11.00
C GLY A 75 -1.58 8.09 11.34
N GLU A 76 -2.90 8.16 11.53
CA GLU A 76 -3.72 6.98 11.80
C GLU A 76 -3.84 6.06 10.59
N ALA A 77 -4.03 6.62 9.38
CA ALA A 77 -4.10 5.83 8.15
C ALA A 77 -2.79 5.07 7.88
N ILE A 78 -1.64 5.71 8.18
CA ILE A 78 -0.32 5.07 8.10
C ILE A 78 -0.19 3.94 9.12
N ALA A 79 -0.59 4.18 10.37
CA ALA A 79 -0.52 3.17 11.43
C ALA A 79 -1.40 1.95 11.10
N ASP A 80 -2.57 2.16 10.51
CA ASP A 80 -3.47 1.10 10.06
C ASP A 80 -2.88 0.31 8.88
N ALA A 81 -2.29 1.00 7.89
CA ALA A 81 -1.60 0.35 6.77
C ALA A 81 -0.40 -0.50 7.20
N LEU A 82 0.37 -0.04 8.20
CA LEU A 82 1.48 -0.81 8.76
C LEU A 82 1.01 -2.10 9.43
N LYS A 83 -0.07 -2.04 10.23
CA LYS A 83 -0.64 -3.23 10.88
C LYS A 83 -1.04 -4.29 9.86
N HIS A 84 -1.70 -3.89 8.77
CA HIS A 84 -2.05 -4.82 7.70
C HIS A 84 -0.81 -5.44 7.05
N LEU A 85 0.19 -4.62 6.74
CA LEU A 85 1.43 -5.11 6.10
C LEU A 85 2.23 -6.09 6.99
N GLU A 86 2.18 -5.92 8.30
CA GLU A 86 2.90 -6.75 9.28
C GLU A 86 2.15 -8.05 9.61
N ASN A 87 0.81 -8.05 9.61
CA ASN A 87 0.02 -9.25 9.89
C ASN A 87 0.26 -10.38 8.87
N ASP A 88 0.50 -10.04 7.61
CA ASP A 88 0.88 -10.99 6.56
C ASP A 88 2.26 -11.65 6.79
N MET A 89 3.06 -11.23 7.79
CA MET A 89 4.32 -11.91 8.15
C MET A 89 4.12 -13.11 9.09
N HIS A 90 2.93 -13.30 9.65
CA HIS A 90 2.66 -14.38 10.60
C HIS A 90 2.00 -15.64 10.00
N GLU A 91 1.56 -15.61 8.75
CA GLU A 91 0.88 -16.76 8.12
C GLU A 91 1.83 -17.77 7.42
N GLU A 92 3.14 -17.51 7.36
CA GLU A 92 4.11 -18.42 6.69
C GLU A 92 4.57 -19.64 7.54
N ILE A 93 3.98 -19.90 8.72
CA ILE A 93 4.31 -21.09 9.52
C ILE A 93 3.10 -22.05 9.59
N VAL A 94 2.77 -22.67 8.46
CA VAL A 94 2.06 -23.95 8.47
C VAL A 94 2.89 -24.96 7.69
N PRO A 95 3.59 -25.90 8.36
CA PRO A 95 4.30 -26.96 7.65
C PRO A 95 3.26 -27.84 6.95
N GLN A 96 3.36 -27.95 5.63
CA GLN A 96 2.58 -28.92 4.87
C GLN A 96 3.04 -30.33 5.28
N VAL A 97 2.11 -31.10 5.85
CA VAL A 97 2.25 -32.54 6.14
C VAL A 97 1.91 -33.33 4.89
#